data_AF-E3H9K1-F1
#
_entry.id   AF-E3H9K1-F1
#
_cell.length_a   1.000
_cell.length_b   1.000
_cell.length_c   1.000
_cell.angle_alpha   90.00
_cell.angle_beta   90.00
_cell.angle_gamma   90.00
#
_symmetry.space_group_name_H-M   'P 1'
#
loop_
_entity.id
_entity.type
_entity.pdbx_description
1 polymer ?
#
loop_
_entity_poly.entity_id
_entity_poly.type
_entity_poly.pdbx_seq_one_letter_code
_entity_poly.pdbx_strand_id
1 'polypeptide(L)'
;MYKFKFFYHEIKKMSKILEENLEKISLSNDLETIHKCRVSIRKIRGILKLFNCPKKLEIPIKKIASMLGPLRDLEVQIYFLMNRVEVDSSLGGILDDFLFKREIMKRELVKSIPEFSRKKFLYEVTNFLKDKEVYEYEIYRNLYKKIQEIIINHPVNINSKELHELRIKIKKIRYILEALSVESQEYNELIVFFKKYQDCLGEIHDIDVWLDILNKKIWELEKLKLFLRKKRHKKIIEFKEVLHEVPLVLGNVLSIAAINSITEFENRQDIRSMRYSQSEKISMAEKLAVELSPDPHHIKRVREKSVKIFREIREVMNLNKEDIFFLEAGALLHDIGYSISEKKHNDHSYEIIASSDYLPFSLEERVVTSMIAKNHRGKFSLVKGLDRVLPSKEVSRINKLSGIVKAADGMEFESLEYVENFDIKVCDGELVFELGDISEALTERFSKKSDLLKENFKKDFKKIKIK
;
A
#
# COMPACT_ATOMS: atom_id res chain seq x y z
N MET A 1 -6.57 18.56 -4.76
CA MET A 1 -7.24 18.66 -6.07
C MET A 1 -6.20 18.59 -7.18
N TYR A 2 -6.02 17.46 -7.86
CA TYR A 2 -5.13 17.44 -9.03
C TYR A 2 -5.81 18.22 -10.14
N LYS A 3 -5.20 19.34 -10.52
CA LYS A 3 -5.71 20.11 -11.64
C LYS A 3 -5.44 19.29 -12.91
N PHE A 4 -6.52 18.92 -13.59
CA PHE A 4 -6.61 18.52 -15.01
C PHE A 4 -5.42 18.99 -15.89
N LYS A 5 -4.96 20.23 -15.68
CA LYS A 5 -3.79 20.84 -16.33
C LYS A 5 -2.50 20.02 -16.28
N PHE A 6 -2.21 19.30 -15.19
CA PHE A 6 -0.93 18.61 -15.04
C PHE A 6 -0.86 17.29 -15.80
N PHE A 7 -1.82 16.38 -15.59
CA PHE A 7 -1.88 15.14 -16.36
C PHE A 7 -2.04 15.40 -17.85
N TYR A 8 -2.77 16.48 -18.21
CA TYR A 8 -2.80 16.96 -19.58
C TYR A 8 -1.42 17.42 -20.06
N HIS A 9 -0.63 18.12 -19.24
CA HIS A 9 0.74 18.50 -19.58
C HIS A 9 1.63 17.27 -19.81
N GLU A 10 1.55 16.25 -18.96
CA GLU A 10 2.33 15.02 -19.13
C GLU A 10 1.88 14.22 -20.37
N ILE A 11 0.57 14.12 -20.64
CA ILE A 11 0.08 13.54 -21.91
C ILE A 11 0.57 14.36 -23.11
N LYS A 12 0.58 15.69 -23.02
CA LYS A 12 1.06 16.58 -24.08
C LYS A 12 2.56 16.40 -24.32
N LYS A 13 3.36 16.22 -23.26
CA LYS A 13 4.79 15.93 -23.31
C LYS A 13 5.06 14.55 -23.88
N MET A 14 4.44 13.51 -23.36
CA MET A 14 4.64 12.12 -23.83
C MET A 14 4.15 11.93 -25.26
N SER A 15 3.06 12.59 -25.68
CA SER A 15 2.59 12.54 -27.06
C SER A 15 3.52 13.27 -28.02
N LYS A 16 4.19 14.34 -27.58
CA LYS A 16 5.25 15.02 -28.34
C LYS A 16 6.47 14.10 -28.53
N ILE A 17 6.97 13.51 -27.43
CA ILE A 17 8.07 12.53 -27.51
C ILE A 17 7.69 11.37 -28.42
N LEU A 18 6.45 10.88 -28.34
CA LEU A 18 5.97 9.81 -29.21
C LEU A 18 6.01 10.22 -30.69
N GLU A 19 5.43 11.37 -31.04
CA GLU A 19 5.42 11.91 -32.41
C GLU A 19 6.84 12.06 -32.97
N GLU A 20 7.73 12.75 -32.26
CA GLU A 20 9.12 12.99 -32.67
C GLU A 20 9.92 11.68 -32.87
N ASN A 21 9.68 10.66 -32.04
CA ASN A 21 10.38 9.39 -32.17
C ASN A 21 9.74 8.48 -33.23
N LEU A 22 8.42 8.54 -33.45
CA LEU A 22 7.77 7.84 -34.55
C LEU A 22 8.27 8.34 -35.90
N GLU A 23 8.44 9.66 -36.05
CA GLU A 23 9.06 10.26 -37.25
C GLU A 23 10.50 9.80 -37.47
N LYS A 24 11.24 9.53 -36.39
CA LYS A 24 12.62 9.02 -36.47
C LYS A 24 12.72 7.54 -36.80
N ILE A 25 11.69 6.74 -36.53
CA ILE A 25 11.69 5.29 -36.82
C ILE A 25 11.86 5.00 -38.31
N SER A 26 11.41 5.89 -39.19
CA SER A 26 11.65 5.76 -40.64
C SER A 26 13.09 6.08 -41.05
N LEU A 27 13.85 6.80 -40.19
CA LEU A 27 15.18 7.32 -40.49
C LEU A 27 16.31 6.61 -39.73
N SER A 28 16.04 5.95 -38.60
CA SER A 28 17.06 5.30 -37.77
C SER A 28 16.63 3.90 -37.25
N ASN A 29 17.62 3.04 -37.03
CA ASN A 29 17.48 1.73 -36.36
C ASN A 29 17.86 1.80 -34.87
N ASP A 30 17.75 2.99 -34.27
CA ASP A 30 18.19 3.21 -32.91
C ASP A 30 17.24 2.51 -31.91
N LEU A 31 17.81 1.55 -31.17
CA LEU A 31 17.17 0.82 -30.07
C LEU A 31 16.53 1.76 -29.03
N GLU A 32 17.14 2.92 -28.80
CA GLU A 32 16.68 3.92 -27.84
C GLU A 32 15.43 4.65 -28.35
N THR A 33 15.33 4.91 -29.66
CA THR A 33 14.15 5.50 -30.29
C THR A 33 12.91 4.61 -30.13
N ILE A 34 13.04 3.30 -30.40
CA ILE A 34 11.94 2.33 -30.20
C ILE A 34 11.58 2.23 -28.71
N HIS A 35 12.58 2.26 -27.83
CA HIS A 35 12.35 2.24 -26.38
C HIS A 35 11.56 3.46 -25.91
N LYS A 36 11.95 4.67 -26.34
CA LYS A 36 11.27 5.94 -26.03
C LYS A 36 9.82 5.93 -26.47
N CYS A 37 9.50 5.49 -27.70
CA CYS A 37 8.11 5.32 -28.14
C CYS A 37 7.32 4.40 -27.20
N ARG A 38 7.88 3.23 -26.85
CA ARG A 38 7.22 2.28 -25.94
C ARG A 38 7.02 2.86 -24.54
N VAL A 39 7.97 3.62 -24.02
CA VAL A 39 7.85 4.28 -22.72
C VAL A 39 6.74 5.32 -22.75
N SER A 40 6.73 6.21 -23.75
CA SER A 40 5.70 7.25 -23.91
C SER A 40 4.30 6.66 -24.02
N ILE A 41 4.10 5.63 -24.85
CA ILE A 41 2.82 4.94 -24.99
C ILE A 41 2.36 4.33 -23.66
N ARG A 42 3.28 3.68 -22.92
CA ARG A 42 2.95 3.07 -21.63
C ARG A 42 2.50 4.11 -20.61
N LYS A 43 3.20 5.24 -20.53
CA LYS A 43 2.84 6.37 -19.66
C LYS A 43 1.48 6.95 -20.04
N ILE A 44 1.25 7.26 -21.31
CA ILE A 44 -0.04 7.79 -21.80
C ILE A 44 -1.17 6.82 -21.44
N ARG A 45 -1.01 5.52 -21.72
CA ARG A 45 -2.03 4.51 -21.39
C ARG A 45 -2.25 4.33 -19.89
N GLY A 46 -1.20 4.52 -19.08
CA GLY A 46 -1.31 4.55 -17.62
C GLY A 46 -2.23 5.68 -17.18
N ILE A 47 -2.01 6.90 -17.69
CA ILE A 47 -2.83 8.06 -17.39
C ILE A 47 -4.26 7.88 -17.93
N LEU A 48 -4.46 7.43 -19.17
CA LEU A 48 -5.80 7.20 -19.72
C LEU A 48 -6.63 6.21 -18.88
N LYS A 49 -6.00 5.15 -18.38
CA LYS A 49 -6.67 4.19 -17.48
C LYS A 49 -7.02 4.78 -16.13
N LEU A 50 -6.16 5.67 -15.61
CA LEU A 50 -6.40 6.35 -14.33
C LEU A 50 -7.71 7.14 -14.35
N PHE A 51 -8.00 7.80 -15.47
CA PHE A 51 -9.20 8.61 -15.67
C PHE A 51 -10.39 7.83 -16.25
N ASN A 52 -10.30 6.50 -16.34
CA ASN A 52 -11.31 5.64 -16.98
C ASN A 52 -11.71 6.14 -18.38
N CYS A 53 -10.73 6.58 -19.16
CA CYS A 53 -10.95 7.08 -20.50
C CYS A 53 -11.62 6.02 -21.41
N PRO A 54 -12.53 6.42 -22.30
CA PRO A 54 -13.16 5.53 -23.27
C PRO A 54 -12.13 4.77 -24.10
N LYS A 55 -12.38 3.48 -24.36
CA LYS A 55 -11.47 2.62 -25.12
C LYS A 55 -11.07 3.23 -26.47
N LYS A 56 -11.95 4.03 -27.11
CA LYS A 56 -11.66 4.74 -28.36
C LYS A 56 -10.41 5.62 -28.30
N LEU A 57 -10.09 6.23 -27.15
CA LEU A 57 -8.90 7.05 -26.96
C LEU A 57 -7.61 6.21 -26.90
N GLU A 58 -7.70 4.93 -26.52
CA GLU A 58 -6.57 4.01 -26.52
C GLU A 58 -6.30 3.40 -27.91
N ILE A 59 -7.31 3.30 -28.80
CA ILE A 59 -7.20 2.55 -30.07
C ILE A 59 -6.00 2.98 -30.92
N PRO A 60 -5.80 4.28 -31.23
CA PRO A 60 -4.70 4.71 -32.10
C PRO A 60 -3.33 4.32 -31.54
N ILE A 61 -3.17 4.48 -30.22
CA ILE A 61 -1.91 4.23 -29.53
C ILE A 61 -1.69 2.72 -29.30
N LYS A 62 -2.78 1.96 -29.13
CA LYS A 62 -2.73 0.51 -28.93
C LYS A 62 -2.25 -0.22 -30.19
N LYS A 63 -2.66 0.22 -31.39
CA LYS A 63 -2.19 -0.33 -32.67
C LYS A 63 -0.68 -0.18 -32.82
N ILE A 64 -0.17 1.04 -32.58
CA ILE A 64 1.28 1.31 -32.57
C ILE A 64 1.99 0.46 -31.50
N ALA A 65 1.41 0.34 -30.31
CA ALA A 65 1.97 -0.47 -29.22
C ALA A 65 2.12 -1.96 -29.58
N SER A 66 1.14 -2.54 -30.29
CA SER A 66 1.20 -3.95 -30.70
C SER A 66 2.29 -4.24 -31.72
N MET A 67 2.74 -3.24 -32.47
CA MET A 67 3.80 -3.39 -33.48
C MET A 67 5.19 -3.13 -32.89
N LEU A 68 5.33 -2.11 -32.02
CA LEU A 68 6.56 -1.83 -31.29
C LEU A 68 6.96 -2.95 -30.31
N GLY A 69 6.00 -3.75 -29.86
CA GLY A 69 6.18 -4.92 -29.01
C GLY A 69 7.18 -5.92 -29.61
N PRO A 70 6.76 -6.68 -30.62
CA PRO A 70 7.60 -7.64 -31.32
C PRO A 70 8.83 -7.03 -31.99
N LEU A 71 8.75 -5.79 -32.49
CA LEU A 71 9.90 -5.14 -33.15
C LEU A 71 11.08 -4.95 -32.18
N ARG A 72 10.83 -4.52 -30.94
CA ARG A 72 11.89 -4.37 -29.95
C ARG A 72 12.53 -5.71 -29.56
N ASP A 73 11.72 -6.76 -29.48
CA ASP A 73 12.19 -8.09 -29.09
C ASP A 73 13.10 -8.64 -30.20
N LEU A 74 12.73 -8.43 -31.47
CA LEU A 74 13.57 -8.74 -32.62
C LEU A 74 14.88 -7.93 -32.62
N GLU A 75 14.85 -6.64 -32.29
CA GLU A 75 16.06 -5.82 -32.15
C GLU A 75 17.01 -6.31 -31.04
N VAL A 76 16.48 -6.80 -29.91
CA VAL A 76 17.32 -7.45 -28.87
C VAL A 76 18.00 -8.69 -29.44
N GLN A 77 17.26 -9.51 -30.18
CA GLN A 77 17.77 -10.73 -30.77
C GLN A 77 18.83 -10.45 -31.85
N ILE A 78 18.60 -9.46 -32.71
CA ILE A 78 19.58 -8.99 -33.70
C ILE A 78 20.85 -8.51 -33.01
N TYR A 79 20.73 -7.65 -31.99
CA TYR A 79 21.90 -7.17 -31.24
C TYR A 79 22.69 -8.31 -30.61
N PHE A 80 22.00 -9.30 -30.04
CA PHE A 80 22.63 -10.49 -29.49
C PHE A 80 23.37 -11.32 -30.54
N LEU A 81 22.78 -11.50 -31.72
CA LEU A 81 23.39 -12.23 -32.84
C LEU A 81 24.59 -11.49 -33.43
N MET A 82 24.47 -10.18 -33.65
CA MET A 82 25.57 -9.35 -34.18
C MET A 82 26.83 -9.45 -33.32
N ASN A 83 26.69 -9.48 -31.99
CA ASN A 83 27.81 -9.63 -31.06
C ASN A 83 28.40 -11.06 -31.01
N ARG A 84 27.89 -12.01 -31.80
CA ARG A 84 28.30 -13.42 -31.79
C ARG A 84 28.65 -13.99 -33.16
N VAL A 85 28.24 -13.33 -34.25
CA VAL A 85 28.53 -13.75 -35.63
C VAL A 85 30.03 -13.77 -35.93
N GLU A 86 30.84 -12.92 -35.28
CA GLU A 86 32.31 -12.98 -35.40
C GLU A 86 32.91 -14.29 -34.86
N VAL A 87 32.21 -14.96 -33.93
CA VAL A 87 32.66 -16.18 -33.26
C VAL A 87 32.07 -17.43 -33.93
N ASP A 88 30.89 -17.32 -34.55
CA ASP A 88 30.21 -18.42 -35.24
C ASP A 88 29.52 -17.92 -36.52
N SER A 89 30.19 -18.15 -37.64
CA SER A 89 29.72 -17.74 -38.98
C SER A 89 28.43 -18.46 -39.42
N SER A 90 28.08 -19.59 -38.79
CA SER A 90 26.82 -20.29 -39.08
C SER A 90 25.57 -19.51 -38.64
N LEU A 91 25.75 -18.51 -37.75
CA LEU A 91 24.68 -17.62 -37.31
C LEU A 91 24.33 -16.52 -38.34
N GLY A 92 25.13 -16.37 -39.41
CA GLY A 92 24.94 -15.34 -40.43
C GLY A 92 23.57 -15.41 -41.11
N GLY A 93 23.13 -16.58 -41.56
CA GLY A 93 21.83 -16.75 -42.21
C GLY A 93 20.64 -16.43 -41.28
N ILE A 94 20.76 -16.75 -39.99
CA ILE A 94 19.73 -16.42 -38.98
C ILE A 94 19.67 -14.90 -38.75
N LEU A 95 20.84 -14.25 -38.72
CA LEU A 95 20.91 -12.79 -38.63
C LEU A 95 20.26 -12.12 -39.84
N ASP A 96 20.52 -12.62 -41.06
CA ASP A 96 19.93 -12.07 -42.29
C ASP A 96 18.40 -12.19 -42.30
N ASP A 97 17.86 -13.35 -41.89
CA ASP A 97 16.41 -13.54 -41.73
C ASP A 97 15.80 -12.54 -40.74
N PHE A 98 16.50 -12.28 -39.63
CA PHE A 98 16.02 -11.37 -38.59
C PHE A 98 16.09 -9.92 -39.04
N LEU A 99 17.15 -9.54 -39.76
CA LEU A 99 17.28 -8.23 -40.39
C LEU A 99 16.18 -8.01 -41.43
N PHE A 100 15.90 -9.00 -42.28
CA PHE A 100 14.81 -8.93 -43.25
C PHE A 100 13.44 -8.78 -42.58
N LYS A 101 13.17 -9.59 -41.55
CA LYS A 101 11.94 -9.51 -40.75
C LYS A 101 11.78 -8.15 -40.06
N ARG A 102 12.87 -7.55 -39.57
CA ARG A 102 12.87 -6.20 -39.00
C ARG A 102 12.40 -5.18 -40.03
N GLU A 103 12.93 -5.20 -41.24
CA GLU A 103 12.54 -4.24 -42.29
C GLU A 103 11.06 -4.35 -42.65
N ILE A 104 10.51 -5.56 -42.72
CA ILE A 104 9.07 -5.76 -42.94
C ILE A 104 8.25 -5.11 -41.81
N MET A 105 8.59 -5.42 -40.56
CA MET A 105 7.88 -4.91 -39.39
C MET A 105 7.98 -3.39 -39.26
N LYS A 106 9.14 -2.81 -39.59
CA LYS A 106 9.32 -1.35 -39.64
C LYS A 106 8.45 -0.72 -40.72
N ARG A 107 8.38 -1.29 -41.93
CA ARG A 107 7.51 -0.78 -43.01
C ARG A 107 6.05 -0.78 -42.60
N GLU A 108 5.57 -1.85 -41.98
CA GLU A 108 4.19 -1.91 -41.48
C GLU A 108 3.94 -0.87 -40.39
N LEU A 109 4.87 -0.71 -39.44
CA LEU A 109 4.78 0.31 -38.41
C LEU A 109 4.71 1.72 -39.03
N VAL A 110 5.59 2.04 -39.97
CA VAL A 110 5.62 3.34 -40.66
C VAL A 110 4.30 3.62 -41.40
N LYS A 111 3.72 2.62 -42.06
CA LYS A 111 2.39 2.77 -42.70
C LYS A 111 1.27 3.11 -41.71
N SER A 112 1.39 2.69 -40.46
CA SER A 112 0.40 2.98 -39.41
C SER A 112 0.57 4.34 -38.73
N ILE A 113 1.73 5.00 -38.86
CA ILE A 113 2.02 6.28 -38.21
C ILE A 113 1.01 7.39 -38.59
N PRO A 114 0.64 7.58 -39.88
CA PRO A 114 -0.30 8.63 -40.27
C PRO A 114 -1.69 8.50 -39.63
N GLU A 115 -2.07 7.30 -39.17
CA GLU A 115 -3.34 7.08 -38.48
C GLU A 115 -3.36 7.73 -37.07
N PHE A 116 -2.19 8.03 -36.51
CA PHE A 116 -2.05 8.76 -35.25
C PHE A 116 -1.80 10.25 -35.51
N SER A 117 -2.86 11.06 -35.36
CA SER A 117 -2.72 12.51 -35.29
C SER A 117 -2.63 12.96 -33.83
N ARG A 118 -1.47 13.50 -33.42
CA ARG A 118 -1.30 14.06 -32.08
C ARG A 118 -2.30 15.18 -31.80
N LYS A 119 -2.57 16.05 -32.77
CA LYS A 119 -3.54 17.15 -32.65
C LYS A 119 -4.94 16.62 -32.33
N LYS A 120 -5.41 15.61 -33.09
CA LYS A 120 -6.71 14.95 -32.85
C LYS A 120 -6.74 14.23 -31.50
N PHE A 121 -5.68 13.48 -31.19
CA PHE A 121 -5.57 12.77 -29.92
C PHE A 121 -5.65 13.72 -28.71
N LEU A 122 -4.88 14.82 -28.72
CA LEU A 122 -4.91 15.81 -27.64
C LEU A 122 -6.26 16.48 -27.52
N TYR A 123 -6.93 16.80 -28.63
CA TYR A 123 -8.28 17.38 -28.61
C TYR A 123 -9.29 16.44 -27.94
N GLU A 124 -9.32 15.16 -28.32
CA GLU A 124 -10.25 14.18 -27.75
C GLU A 124 -9.98 13.91 -26.26
N VAL A 125 -8.70 13.85 -25.87
CA VAL A 125 -8.28 13.72 -24.47
C VAL A 125 -8.67 14.95 -23.66
N THR A 126 -8.42 16.16 -24.18
CA THR A 126 -8.78 17.43 -23.52
C THR A 126 -10.28 17.47 -23.27
N ASN A 127 -11.09 17.17 -24.29
CA ASN A 127 -12.55 17.19 -24.19
C ASN A 127 -13.10 16.15 -23.21
N PHE A 128 -12.45 15.00 -23.07
CA PHE A 128 -12.88 13.99 -22.10
C PHE A 128 -12.47 14.37 -20.67
N LEU A 129 -11.29 14.98 -20.50
CA LEU A 129 -10.72 15.26 -19.19
C LEU A 129 -11.13 16.62 -18.61
N LYS A 130 -11.64 17.58 -19.42
CA LYS A 130 -11.93 18.96 -18.99
C LYS A 130 -12.92 19.07 -17.82
N ASP A 131 -13.86 18.15 -17.71
CA ASP A 131 -14.91 18.11 -16.67
C ASP A 131 -14.64 17.00 -15.63
N LYS A 132 -13.46 16.37 -15.70
CA LYS A 132 -13.07 15.28 -14.81
C LYS A 132 -12.17 15.82 -13.70
N GLU A 133 -12.78 16.01 -12.55
CA GLU A 133 -12.02 16.06 -11.30
C GLU A 133 -11.67 14.63 -10.91
N VAL A 134 -10.37 14.33 -10.89
CA VAL A 134 -9.88 13.11 -10.25
C VAL A 134 -9.19 13.54 -8.97
N TYR A 135 -9.82 13.19 -7.87
CA TYR A 135 -9.26 13.40 -6.54
C TYR A 135 -8.11 12.41 -6.33
N GLU A 136 -7.02 12.91 -5.76
CA GLU A 136 -5.81 12.13 -5.50
C GLU A 136 -6.13 10.85 -4.70
N TYR A 137 -7.07 10.95 -3.75
CA TYR A 137 -7.59 9.85 -2.96
C TYR A 137 -8.19 8.69 -3.80
N GLU A 138 -8.94 8.94 -4.88
CA GLU A 138 -9.52 7.85 -5.68
C GLU A 138 -8.41 7.05 -6.39
N ILE A 139 -7.31 7.72 -6.74
CA ILE A 139 -6.12 7.10 -7.29
C ILE A 139 -5.44 6.24 -6.22
N TYR A 140 -5.20 6.79 -5.02
CA TYR A 140 -4.60 6.07 -3.90
C TYR A 140 -5.43 4.90 -3.42
N ARG A 141 -6.76 5.04 -3.29
CA ARG A 141 -7.66 3.95 -2.86
C ARG A 141 -7.62 2.80 -3.87
N ASN A 142 -7.66 3.12 -5.16
CA ASN A 142 -7.56 2.11 -6.22
C ASN A 142 -6.18 1.46 -6.26
N LEU A 143 -5.12 2.23 -6.00
CA LEU A 143 -3.77 1.73 -5.90
C LEU A 143 -3.60 0.79 -4.70
N TYR A 144 -4.10 1.22 -3.54
CA TYR A 144 -4.10 0.47 -2.29
C TYR A 144 -4.89 -0.83 -2.40
N LYS A 145 -6.14 -0.80 -2.89
CA LYS A 145 -6.94 -2.01 -3.12
C LYS A 145 -6.21 -2.99 -4.05
N LYS A 146 -5.61 -2.50 -5.15
CA LYS A 146 -4.82 -3.34 -6.07
C LYS A 146 -3.55 -3.92 -5.42
N ILE A 147 -2.93 -3.19 -4.50
CA ILE A 147 -1.74 -3.65 -3.78
C ILE A 147 -2.12 -4.64 -2.68
N GLN A 148 -3.21 -4.39 -1.93
CA GLN A 148 -3.76 -5.34 -0.96
C GLN A 148 -4.22 -6.64 -1.62
N GLU A 149 -4.90 -6.57 -2.78
CA GLU A 149 -5.26 -7.76 -3.56
C GLU A 149 -4.04 -8.59 -3.96
N ILE A 150 -2.88 -7.95 -4.17
CA ILE A 150 -1.62 -8.63 -4.44
C ILE A 150 -1.09 -9.28 -3.16
N ILE A 151 -1.08 -8.56 -2.04
CA ILE A 151 -0.52 -9.00 -0.75
C ILE A 151 -1.34 -10.12 -0.11
N ILE A 152 -2.66 -9.96 -0.04
CA ILE A 152 -3.60 -10.85 0.66
C ILE A 152 -3.78 -12.16 -0.10
N ASN A 153 -3.81 -12.11 -1.44
CA ASN A 153 -4.01 -13.30 -2.26
C ASN A 153 -2.72 -13.98 -2.70
N HIS A 154 -1.65 -13.92 -1.90
CA HIS A 154 -0.42 -14.60 -2.25
C HIS A 154 -0.52 -16.11 -2.00
N PRO A 155 -0.49 -16.96 -3.03
CA PRO A 155 -0.42 -18.39 -2.82
C PRO A 155 1.02 -18.74 -2.45
N VAL A 156 1.19 -19.46 -1.35
CA VAL A 156 2.49 -19.99 -0.89
C VAL A 156 3.13 -20.93 -1.94
N ASN A 157 2.34 -21.41 -2.92
CA ASN A 157 2.74 -22.19 -4.09
C ASN A 157 2.40 -21.45 -5.39
N ILE A 158 3.36 -20.75 -5.99
CA ILE A 158 3.10 -19.94 -7.19
C ILE A 158 3.46 -20.73 -8.46
N ASN A 159 2.46 -20.99 -9.30
CA ASN A 159 2.69 -21.51 -10.66
C ASN A 159 3.16 -20.39 -11.61
N SER A 160 3.77 -20.74 -12.75
CA SER A 160 4.37 -19.76 -13.68
C SER A 160 3.36 -18.72 -14.22
N LYS A 161 2.08 -19.12 -14.35
CA LYS A 161 1.00 -18.26 -14.86
C LYS A 161 0.63 -17.18 -13.86
N GLU A 162 0.50 -17.53 -12.58
CA GLU A 162 0.21 -16.58 -11.49
C GLU A 162 1.34 -15.56 -11.30
N LEU A 163 2.61 -15.98 -11.41
CA LEU A 163 3.76 -15.06 -11.37
C LEU A 163 3.71 -14.05 -12.52
N HIS A 164 3.32 -14.50 -13.71
CA HIS A 164 3.18 -13.64 -14.87
C HIS A 164 2.05 -12.62 -14.71
N GLU A 165 0.88 -13.05 -14.23
CA GLU A 165 -0.26 -12.16 -13.95
C GLU A 165 0.09 -11.11 -12.88
N LEU A 166 0.76 -11.54 -11.81
CA LEU A 166 1.27 -10.66 -10.78
C LEU A 166 2.25 -9.62 -11.35
N ARG A 167 3.20 -10.05 -12.18
CA ARG A 167 4.15 -9.15 -12.86
C ARG A 167 3.42 -8.10 -13.70
N ILE A 168 2.34 -8.48 -14.41
CA ILE A 168 1.51 -7.54 -15.17
C ILE A 168 0.81 -6.54 -14.25
N LYS A 169 0.24 -6.99 -13.12
CA LYS A 169 -0.43 -6.12 -12.14
C LYS A 169 0.55 -5.09 -11.57
N ILE A 170 1.74 -5.52 -11.14
CA ILE A 170 2.80 -4.65 -10.61
C ILE A 170 3.28 -3.64 -11.64
N LYS A 171 3.49 -4.09 -12.88
CA LYS A 171 3.87 -3.22 -13.99
C LYS A 171 2.86 -2.09 -14.22
N LYS A 172 1.56 -2.38 -14.08
CA LYS A 172 0.49 -1.36 -14.18
C LYS A 172 0.53 -0.36 -13.01
N ILE A 173 0.76 -0.85 -11.79
CA ILE A 173 0.89 -0.03 -10.57
C ILE A 173 2.08 0.93 -10.70
N ARG A 174 3.25 0.43 -11.12
CA ARG A 174 4.44 1.26 -11.34
C ARG A 174 4.20 2.36 -12.38
N TYR A 175 3.47 2.09 -13.46
CA TYR A 175 3.14 3.12 -14.45
C TYR A 175 2.23 4.23 -13.92
N ILE A 176 1.36 3.91 -12.96
CA ILE A 176 0.55 4.91 -12.29
C ILE A 176 1.46 5.75 -11.38
N LEU A 177 2.29 5.10 -10.56
CA LEU A 177 3.24 5.80 -9.68
C LEU A 177 4.22 6.70 -10.43
N GLU A 178 4.79 6.23 -11.54
CA GLU A 178 5.68 7.04 -12.40
C GLU A 178 5.00 8.24 -13.04
N ALA A 179 3.67 8.17 -13.22
CA ALA A 179 2.90 9.32 -13.69
C ALA A 179 2.63 10.32 -12.55
N LEU A 180 2.49 9.83 -11.31
CA LEU A 180 2.28 10.65 -10.11
C LEU A 180 3.58 11.29 -9.58
N SER A 181 4.73 10.61 -9.74
CA SER A 181 6.04 11.11 -9.30
C SER A 181 6.51 12.37 -10.01
N VAL A 182 5.81 12.78 -11.06
CA VAL A 182 6.09 14.02 -11.78
C VAL A 182 5.68 15.25 -10.92
N GLU A 183 4.74 15.12 -9.97
CA GLU A 183 4.37 16.19 -9.02
C GLU A 183 5.03 16.06 -7.65
N SER A 184 5.19 14.83 -7.14
CA SER A 184 5.76 14.62 -5.82
C SER A 184 6.87 13.58 -5.86
N GLN A 185 8.03 13.90 -5.28
CA GLN A 185 9.12 12.93 -5.15
C GLN A 185 8.80 11.81 -4.14
N GLU A 186 7.72 11.94 -3.38
CA GLU A 186 7.29 10.98 -2.35
C GLU A 186 6.98 9.59 -2.93
N TYR A 187 6.63 9.51 -4.22
CA TYR A 187 6.38 8.25 -4.91
C TYR A 187 7.65 7.52 -5.37
N ASN A 188 8.81 8.17 -5.32
CA ASN A 188 10.05 7.60 -5.84
C ASN A 188 10.47 6.34 -5.07
N GLU A 189 10.27 6.31 -3.75
CA GLU A 189 10.55 5.12 -2.94
C GLU A 189 9.66 3.94 -3.37
N LEU A 190 8.37 4.17 -3.64
CA LEU A 190 7.48 3.12 -4.18
C LEU A 190 7.87 2.67 -5.59
N ILE A 191 8.29 3.60 -6.45
CA ILE A 191 8.71 3.27 -7.82
C ILE A 191 9.95 2.37 -7.77
N VAL A 192 10.94 2.72 -6.94
CA VAL A 192 12.15 1.92 -6.73
C VAL A 192 11.79 0.55 -6.18
N PHE A 193 10.88 0.50 -5.20
CA PHE A 193 10.41 -0.76 -4.63
C PHE A 193 9.71 -1.66 -5.67
N PHE A 194 8.71 -1.16 -6.37
CA PHE A 194 8.00 -1.94 -7.40
C PHE A 194 8.89 -2.30 -8.59
N LYS A 195 9.97 -1.56 -8.84
CA LYS A 195 10.99 -1.92 -9.82
C LYS A 195 11.78 -3.16 -9.36
N LYS A 196 12.29 -3.17 -8.13
CA LYS A 196 12.95 -4.36 -7.51
C LYS A 196 12.03 -5.59 -7.57
N TYR A 197 10.75 -5.39 -7.24
CA TYR A 197 9.72 -6.44 -7.30
C TYR A 197 9.48 -6.97 -8.72
N GLN A 198 9.41 -6.07 -9.70
CA GLN A 198 9.22 -6.43 -11.10
C GLN A 198 10.42 -7.16 -11.69
N ASP A 199 11.64 -6.76 -11.31
CA ASP A 199 12.88 -7.33 -11.82
C ASP A 199 13.03 -8.80 -11.37
N CYS A 200 12.76 -9.10 -10.10
CA CYS A 200 12.74 -10.47 -9.58
C CYS A 200 11.74 -11.37 -10.33
N LEU A 201 10.51 -10.88 -10.54
CA LEU A 201 9.49 -11.61 -11.30
C LEU A 201 9.83 -11.76 -12.79
N GLY A 202 10.55 -10.80 -13.37
CA GLY A 202 11.04 -10.86 -14.74
C GLY A 202 12.01 -12.01 -14.94
N GLU A 203 13.02 -12.11 -14.08
CA GLU A 203 14.02 -13.19 -14.14
C GLU A 203 13.38 -14.58 -13.96
N ILE A 204 12.41 -14.73 -13.04
CA ILE A 204 11.72 -16.01 -12.86
C ILE A 204 10.94 -16.39 -14.12
N HIS A 205 10.23 -15.44 -14.73
CA HIS A 205 9.47 -15.67 -15.95
C HIS A 205 10.37 -16.05 -17.13
N ASP A 206 11.51 -15.38 -17.30
CA ASP A 206 12.45 -15.71 -18.38
C ASP A 206 12.96 -17.15 -18.23
N ILE A 207 13.27 -17.59 -17.01
CA ILE A 207 13.67 -18.98 -16.73
C ILE A 207 12.53 -19.96 -17.03
N ASP A 208 11.29 -19.61 -16.69
CA ASP A 208 10.12 -20.45 -16.98
C ASP A 208 9.91 -20.63 -18.49
N VAL A 209 10.07 -19.57 -19.28
CA VAL A 209 10.00 -19.64 -20.76
C VAL A 209 11.10 -20.56 -21.30
N TRP A 210 12.33 -20.46 -20.79
CA TRP A 210 13.41 -21.37 -21.17
C TRP A 210 13.10 -22.82 -20.81
N LEU A 211 12.59 -23.08 -19.62
CA LEU A 211 12.22 -24.44 -19.18
C LEU A 211 11.08 -25.01 -20.03
N ASP A 212 10.07 -24.22 -20.38
CA ASP A 212 8.97 -24.64 -21.26
C ASP A 212 9.47 -25.01 -22.66
N ILE A 213 10.37 -24.20 -23.25
CA ILE A 213 11.01 -24.49 -24.54
C ILE A 213 11.81 -25.81 -24.46
N LEU A 214 12.61 -25.98 -23.41
CA LEU A 214 13.45 -27.17 -23.22
C LEU A 214 12.65 -28.44 -22.94
N ASN A 215 11.46 -28.33 -22.34
CA ASN A 215 10.60 -29.47 -22.05
C ASN A 215 9.76 -29.91 -23.26
N LYS A 216 9.44 -28.99 -24.17
CA LYS A 216 8.72 -29.28 -25.43
C LYS A 216 9.59 -29.93 -26.51
N LYS A 217 10.91 -29.87 -26.35
CA LYS A 217 11.89 -30.47 -27.27
C LYS A 217 12.46 -31.76 -26.65
N ILE A 218 12.67 -32.80 -27.46
CA ILE A 218 13.34 -34.04 -27.05
C ILE A 218 14.85 -33.80 -27.00
N TRP A 219 15.30 -32.98 -26.06
CA TRP A 219 16.72 -32.67 -25.87
C TRP A 219 17.18 -33.21 -24.51
N GLU A 220 18.24 -34.03 -24.51
CA GLU A 220 18.91 -34.55 -23.31
C GLU A 220 19.80 -33.48 -22.66
N LEU A 221 19.18 -32.37 -22.27
CA LEU A 221 19.84 -31.22 -21.63
C LEU A 221 19.58 -31.20 -20.12
N GLU A 222 19.60 -32.35 -19.45
CA GLU A 222 19.25 -32.48 -18.03
C GLU A 222 20.12 -31.61 -17.12
N LYS A 223 21.43 -31.47 -17.43
CA LYS A 223 22.32 -30.56 -16.70
C LYS A 223 21.87 -29.09 -16.79
N LEU A 224 21.45 -28.64 -17.97
CA LEU A 224 20.97 -27.26 -18.19
C LEU A 224 19.59 -27.05 -17.54
N LYS A 225 18.67 -28.02 -17.66
CA LYS A 225 17.37 -27.98 -16.98
C LYS A 225 17.55 -27.91 -15.47
N LEU A 226 18.45 -28.71 -14.90
CA LEU A 226 18.78 -28.68 -13.47
C LEU A 226 19.37 -27.33 -13.04
N PHE A 227 20.29 -26.77 -13.83
CA PHE A 227 20.85 -25.45 -13.58
C PHE A 227 19.76 -24.35 -13.57
N LEU A 228 18.87 -24.34 -14.57
CA LEU A 228 17.76 -23.40 -14.66
C LEU A 228 16.77 -23.55 -13.49
N ARG A 229 16.44 -24.79 -13.09
CA ARG A 229 15.60 -25.06 -11.91
C ARG A 229 16.23 -24.52 -10.62
N LYS A 230 17.54 -24.72 -10.42
CA LYS A 230 18.27 -24.16 -9.26
C LYS A 230 18.26 -22.63 -9.28
N LYS A 231 18.55 -22.01 -10.44
CA LYS A 231 18.51 -20.56 -10.61
C LYS A 231 17.12 -19.99 -10.33
N ARG A 232 16.07 -20.66 -10.83
CA ARG A 232 14.66 -20.33 -10.56
C ARG A 232 14.35 -20.34 -9.07
N HIS A 233 14.75 -21.41 -8.37
CA HIS A 233 14.51 -21.54 -6.94
C HIS A 233 15.16 -20.42 -6.14
N LYS A 234 16.42 -20.07 -6.44
CA LYS A 234 17.11 -18.95 -5.83
C LYS A 234 16.35 -17.63 -6.02
N LYS A 235 15.87 -17.36 -7.24
CA LYS A 235 15.10 -16.16 -7.55
C LYS A 235 13.75 -16.09 -6.84
N ILE A 236 13.12 -17.24 -6.57
CA ILE A 236 11.90 -17.31 -5.75
C ILE A 236 12.20 -16.94 -4.29
N ILE A 237 13.35 -17.34 -3.75
CA ILE A 237 13.76 -16.96 -2.38
C ILE A 237 14.00 -15.45 -2.32
N GLU A 238 14.79 -14.89 -3.25
CA GLU A 238 15.00 -13.44 -3.37
C GLU A 238 13.65 -12.69 -3.49
N PHE A 239 12.72 -13.21 -4.28
CA PHE A 239 11.38 -12.66 -4.40
C PHE A 239 10.59 -12.67 -3.09
N LYS A 240 10.66 -13.75 -2.30
CA LYS A 240 10.02 -13.84 -0.98
C LYS A 240 10.61 -12.84 0.01
N GLU A 241 11.92 -12.61 -0.02
CA GLU A 241 12.57 -11.60 0.82
C GLU A 241 12.06 -10.19 0.50
N VAL A 242 11.95 -9.84 -0.78
CA VAL A 242 11.36 -8.56 -1.22
C VAL A 242 9.88 -8.45 -0.84
N LEU A 243 9.17 -9.58 -0.79
CA LEU A 243 7.78 -9.67 -0.34
C LEU A 243 7.61 -9.26 1.14
N HIS A 244 8.58 -9.62 1.99
CA HIS A 244 8.58 -9.24 3.40
C HIS A 244 8.86 -7.74 3.64
N GLU A 245 9.46 -7.05 2.67
CA GLU A 245 9.68 -5.60 2.70
C GLU A 245 8.40 -4.79 2.36
N VAL A 246 7.39 -5.44 1.75
CA VAL A 246 6.15 -4.79 1.27
C VAL A 246 5.41 -4.02 2.38
N PRO A 247 5.16 -4.59 3.59
CA PRO A 247 4.44 -3.89 4.64
C PRO A 247 5.20 -2.67 5.19
N LEU A 248 6.54 -2.72 5.22
CA LEU A 248 7.40 -1.62 5.68
C LEU A 248 7.38 -0.43 4.73
N VAL A 249 7.45 -0.69 3.42
CA VAL A 249 7.43 0.35 2.39
C VAL A 249 6.02 0.94 2.23
N LEU A 250 4.98 0.10 2.31
CA LEU A 250 3.59 0.57 2.33
C LEU A 250 3.28 1.38 3.58
N GLY A 251 3.74 0.97 4.77
CA GLY A 251 3.55 1.74 6.00
C GLY A 251 4.15 3.14 5.93
N ASN A 252 5.27 3.32 5.20
CA ASN A 252 5.92 4.62 5.02
C ASN A 252 5.23 5.54 3.99
N VAL A 253 4.43 4.98 3.07
CA VAL A 253 3.79 5.75 1.99
C VAL A 253 2.29 5.90 2.24
N LEU A 254 1.66 4.94 2.92
CA LEU A 254 0.29 5.04 3.42
C LEU A 254 0.15 6.09 4.50
N SER A 255 1.22 6.38 5.24
CA SER A 255 1.24 7.50 6.15
C SER A 255 1.27 8.85 5.43
N ILE A 256 1.86 8.95 4.23
CA ILE A 256 1.85 10.17 3.39
C ILE A 256 0.53 10.27 2.60
N ALA A 257 -0.06 9.16 2.17
CA ALA A 257 -1.40 9.13 1.58
C ALA A 257 -2.49 9.41 2.62
N ALA A 258 -2.30 8.99 3.88
CA ALA A 258 -3.16 9.37 5.00
C ALA A 258 -3.13 10.90 5.18
N ILE A 259 -1.96 11.51 5.09
CA ILE A 259 -1.73 12.97 5.15
C ILE A 259 -2.47 13.73 4.04
N ASN A 260 -2.39 13.28 2.79
CA ASN A 260 -3.09 13.95 1.67
C ASN A 260 -4.58 13.56 1.57
N SER A 261 -4.99 12.45 2.21
CA SER A 261 -6.41 12.12 2.40
C SER A 261 -7.10 12.99 3.44
N ILE A 262 -6.34 13.66 4.33
CA ILE A 262 -6.89 14.51 5.39
C ILE A 262 -7.65 15.73 4.88
N THR A 263 -7.34 16.25 3.69
CA THR A 263 -7.94 17.51 3.20
C THR A 263 -9.05 17.35 2.15
N GLU A 264 -9.27 16.16 1.58
CA GLU A 264 -10.35 15.94 0.57
C GLU A 264 -11.28 14.76 0.88
N PHE A 265 -10.93 13.91 1.85
CA PHE A 265 -11.78 12.80 2.30
C PHE A 265 -12.88 13.24 3.28
N GLU A 266 -12.72 14.42 3.87
CA GLU A 266 -13.71 15.11 4.71
C GLU A 266 -15.10 15.13 4.02
N ASN A 267 -15.20 15.28 2.69
CA ASN A 267 -16.51 15.44 2.03
C ASN A 267 -17.31 14.14 1.73
N ARG A 268 -16.71 12.93 1.70
CA ARG A 268 -17.43 11.68 1.37
C ARG A 268 -17.56 10.69 2.52
N GLN A 269 -16.58 10.62 3.44
CA GLN A 269 -16.74 9.81 4.65
C GLN A 269 -17.56 10.53 5.71
N ASP A 270 -17.63 11.87 5.74
CA ASP A 270 -18.59 12.55 6.61
C ASP A 270 -20.03 12.22 6.23
N ILE A 271 -20.39 12.12 4.95
CA ILE A 271 -21.78 11.79 4.58
C ILE A 271 -22.19 10.39 5.06
N ARG A 272 -21.27 9.40 5.05
CA ARG A 272 -21.57 8.06 5.58
C ARG A 272 -21.47 8.04 7.11
N SER A 273 -20.48 8.70 7.71
CA SER A 273 -20.30 8.76 9.17
C SER A 273 -21.44 9.54 9.84
N MET A 274 -21.94 10.62 9.24
CA MET A 274 -23.08 11.44 9.69
C MET A 274 -24.40 10.68 9.71
N ARG A 275 -24.51 9.58 8.95
CA ARG A 275 -25.70 8.70 8.98
C ARG A 275 -25.76 7.82 10.22
N TYR A 276 -24.64 7.65 10.92
CA TYR A 276 -24.56 6.82 12.12
C TYR A 276 -24.21 7.70 13.32
N SER A 277 -24.99 7.57 14.38
CA SER A 277 -24.65 8.11 15.69
C SER A 277 -23.37 7.45 16.24
N GLN A 278 -22.71 8.10 17.20
CA GLN A 278 -21.55 7.53 17.88
C GLN A 278 -21.86 6.16 18.52
N SER A 279 -23.07 5.97 19.08
CA SER A 279 -23.48 4.69 19.66
C SER A 279 -23.63 3.58 18.61
N GLU A 280 -24.17 3.88 17.42
CA GLU A 280 -24.24 2.93 16.31
C GLU A 280 -22.84 2.55 15.80
N LYS A 281 -21.95 3.56 15.68
CA LYS A 281 -20.54 3.35 15.32
C LYS A 281 -19.84 2.42 16.32
N ILE A 282 -20.05 2.61 17.63
CA ILE A 282 -19.51 1.73 18.68
C ILE A 282 -20.10 0.33 18.58
N SER A 283 -21.41 0.18 18.34
CA SER A 283 -22.03 -1.14 18.16
C SER A 283 -21.42 -1.89 16.96
N MET A 284 -21.11 -1.20 15.87
CA MET A 284 -20.41 -1.80 14.74
C MET A 284 -18.95 -2.15 15.07
N ALA A 285 -18.23 -1.28 15.76
CA ALA A 285 -16.89 -1.59 16.24
C ALA A 285 -16.87 -2.83 17.14
N GLU A 286 -17.84 -2.95 18.05
CA GLU A 286 -18.00 -4.12 18.91
C GLU A 286 -18.28 -5.39 18.10
N LYS A 287 -19.16 -5.35 17.10
CA LYS A 287 -19.43 -6.51 16.22
C LYS A 287 -18.16 -6.99 15.52
N LEU A 288 -17.40 -6.06 14.94
CA LEU A 288 -16.13 -6.38 14.28
C LEU A 288 -15.12 -6.96 15.27
N ALA A 289 -15.05 -6.38 16.47
CA ALA A 289 -14.12 -6.83 17.51
C ALA A 289 -14.48 -8.24 18.03
N VAL A 290 -15.76 -8.55 18.22
CA VAL A 290 -16.24 -9.88 18.60
C VAL A 290 -15.91 -10.92 17.53
N GLU A 291 -15.95 -10.55 16.25
CA GLU A 291 -15.63 -11.46 15.13
C GLU A 291 -14.13 -11.74 15.01
N LEU A 292 -13.27 -10.75 15.28
CA LEU A 292 -11.83 -10.84 15.01
C LEU A 292 -10.94 -11.03 16.24
N SER A 293 -11.45 -10.73 17.45
CA SER A 293 -10.69 -10.87 18.69
C SER A 293 -10.62 -12.35 19.11
N PRO A 294 -9.47 -12.82 19.61
CA PRO A 294 -9.36 -14.16 20.19
C PRO A 294 -10.16 -14.31 21.49
N ASP A 295 -10.39 -13.20 22.22
CA ASP A 295 -11.20 -13.17 23.44
C ASP A 295 -12.19 -11.97 23.39
N PRO A 296 -13.47 -12.21 23.05
CA PRO A 296 -14.51 -11.19 23.07
C PRO A 296 -14.88 -10.67 24.46
N HIS A 297 -14.62 -11.42 25.53
CA HIS A 297 -14.88 -10.95 26.89
C HIS A 297 -13.80 -9.97 27.36
N HIS A 298 -12.54 -10.23 26.98
CA HIS A 298 -11.41 -9.34 27.24
C HIS A 298 -11.65 -7.92 26.71
N ILE A 299 -11.99 -7.78 25.42
CA ILE A 299 -12.21 -6.45 24.81
C ILE A 299 -13.34 -5.65 25.48
N LYS A 300 -14.36 -6.33 26.01
CA LYS A 300 -15.49 -5.70 26.71
C LYS A 300 -15.07 -5.18 28.08
N ARG A 301 -14.37 -6.00 28.87
CA ARG A 301 -13.85 -5.60 30.17
C ARG A 301 -12.80 -4.49 30.05
N VAL A 302 -11.91 -4.55 29.06
CA VAL A 302 -10.93 -3.47 28.79
C VAL A 302 -11.65 -2.17 28.43
N ARG A 303 -12.71 -2.21 27.62
CA ARG A 303 -13.56 -1.05 27.34
C ARG A 303 -14.20 -0.50 28.63
N GLU A 304 -14.84 -1.34 29.43
CA GLU A 304 -15.50 -0.93 30.68
C GLU A 304 -14.54 -0.25 31.65
N LYS A 305 -13.36 -0.84 31.86
CA LYS A 305 -12.29 -0.28 32.68
C LYS A 305 -11.77 1.03 32.10
N SER A 306 -11.55 1.10 30.79
CA SER A 306 -11.11 2.33 30.11
C SER A 306 -12.11 3.46 30.34
N VAL A 307 -13.40 3.19 30.19
CA VAL A 307 -14.47 4.17 30.42
C VAL A 307 -14.50 4.64 31.87
N LYS A 308 -14.37 3.72 32.84
CA LYS A 308 -14.29 4.10 34.26
C LYS A 308 -13.11 5.02 34.52
N ILE A 309 -11.91 4.65 34.05
CA ILE A 309 -10.70 5.47 34.21
C ILE A 309 -10.87 6.86 33.60
N PHE A 310 -11.37 6.92 32.37
CA PHE A 310 -11.57 8.17 31.66
C PHE A 310 -12.52 9.12 32.37
N ARG A 311 -13.63 8.61 32.91
CA ARG A 311 -14.60 9.46 33.64
C ARG A 311 -13.98 10.16 34.84
N GLU A 312 -13.11 9.45 35.57
CA GLU A 312 -12.47 9.98 36.77
C GLU A 312 -11.36 11.00 36.46
N ILE A 313 -10.60 10.80 35.37
CA ILE A 313 -9.38 11.58 35.13
C ILE A 313 -9.47 12.59 33.98
N ARG A 314 -10.54 12.58 33.17
CA ARG A 314 -10.64 13.41 31.95
C ARG A 314 -10.42 14.90 32.21
N GLU A 315 -10.97 15.45 33.29
CA GLU A 315 -10.84 16.88 33.63
C GLU A 315 -9.37 17.23 33.92
N VAL A 316 -8.71 16.42 34.73
CA VAL A 316 -7.30 16.63 35.13
C VAL A 316 -6.35 16.40 33.95
N MET A 317 -6.70 15.48 33.05
CA MET A 317 -5.94 15.22 31.83
C MET A 317 -6.25 16.21 30.69
N ASN A 318 -7.15 17.18 30.88
CA ASN A 318 -7.65 18.08 29.83
C ASN A 318 -8.14 17.29 28.59
N LEU A 319 -8.98 16.28 28.82
CA LEU A 319 -9.68 15.50 27.80
C LEU A 319 -11.15 15.95 27.74
N ASN A 320 -11.69 16.01 26.52
CA ASN A 320 -13.07 16.43 26.27
C ASN A 320 -14.03 15.28 26.53
N LYS A 321 -15.31 15.55 26.83
CA LYS A 321 -16.30 14.48 27.05
C LYS A 321 -16.46 13.58 25.82
N GLU A 322 -16.36 14.17 24.64
CA GLU A 322 -16.48 13.53 23.33
C GLU A 322 -15.34 12.54 23.05
N ASP A 323 -14.22 12.63 23.78
CA ASP A 323 -13.09 11.71 23.64
C ASP A 323 -13.44 10.28 24.07
N ILE A 324 -14.55 10.10 24.80
CA ILE A 324 -15.05 8.78 25.21
C ILE A 324 -15.29 7.87 24.00
N PHE A 325 -15.77 8.42 22.88
CA PHE A 325 -16.01 7.64 21.65
C PHE A 325 -14.73 6.96 21.16
N PHE A 326 -13.65 7.74 21.04
CA PHE A 326 -12.37 7.26 20.53
C PHE A 326 -11.73 6.25 21.48
N LEU A 327 -11.87 6.49 22.79
CA LEU A 327 -11.41 5.59 23.82
C LEU A 327 -12.13 4.24 23.74
N GLU A 328 -13.47 4.25 23.69
CA GLU A 328 -14.27 3.03 23.61
C GLU A 328 -13.99 2.24 22.34
N ALA A 329 -13.95 2.92 21.18
CA ALA A 329 -13.64 2.30 19.91
C ALA A 329 -12.22 1.70 19.91
N GLY A 330 -11.24 2.44 20.45
CA GLY A 330 -9.86 1.99 20.55
C GLY A 330 -9.71 0.78 21.47
N ALA A 331 -10.38 0.79 22.62
CA ALA A 331 -10.40 -0.31 23.57
C ALA A 331 -11.09 -1.57 23.00
N LEU A 332 -12.16 -1.43 22.24
CA LEU A 332 -12.81 -2.58 21.59
C LEU A 332 -11.90 -3.20 20.51
N LEU A 333 -11.23 -2.35 19.72
CA LEU A 333 -10.53 -2.78 18.51
C LEU A 333 -9.03 -3.06 18.71
N HIS A 334 -8.48 -2.93 19.93
CA HIS A 334 -7.03 -2.97 20.15
C HIS A 334 -6.37 -4.30 19.76
N ASP A 335 -7.08 -5.42 19.89
CA ASP A 335 -6.55 -6.78 19.71
C ASP A 335 -7.06 -7.51 18.45
N ILE A 336 -7.78 -6.83 17.56
CA ILE A 336 -8.29 -7.47 16.33
C ILE A 336 -7.18 -7.94 15.38
N GLY A 337 -5.96 -7.40 15.51
CA GLY A 337 -4.79 -7.81 14.74
C GLY A 337 -4.28 -9.23 15.04
N TYR A 338 -4.72 -9.86 16.14
CA TYR A 338 -4.45 -11.27 16.40
C TYR A 338 -5.06 -12.18 15.32
N SER A 339 -6.13 -11.74 14.64
CA SER A 339 -6.70 -12.45 13.48
C SER A 339 -5.72 -12.60 12.31
N ILE A 340 -4.67 -11.77 12.25
CA ILE A 340 -3.62 -11.82 11.23
C ILE A 340 -2.39 -12.55 11.78
N SER A 341 -1.87 -12.13 12.93
CA SER A 341 -0.66 -12.68 13.54
C SER A 341 -0.48 -12.17 14.97
N GLU A 342 -0.07 -13.04 15.90
CA GLU A 342 0.33 -12.64 17.26
C GLU A 342 1.51 -11.66 17.24
N LYS A 343 2.48 -11.89 16.34
CA LYS A 343 3.62 -11.00 16.17
C LYS A 343 3.15 -9.70 15.54
N LYS A 344 3.41 -8.59 16.24
CA LYS A 344 2.99 -7.23 15.83
C LYS A 344 1.47 -7.06 15.66
N HIS A 345 0.66 -7.80 16.42
CA HIS A 345 -0.81 -7.65 16.38
C HIS A 345 -1.26 -6.19 16.54
N ASN A 346 -0.59 -5.37 17.34
CA ASN A 346 -0.92 -3.95 17.47
C ASN A 346 -0.74 -3.14 16.17
N ASP A 347 0.28 -3.46 15.37
CA ASP A 347 0.45 -2.85 14.04
C ASP A 347 -0.63 -3.35 13.07
N HIS A 348 -1.02 -4.61 13.17
CA HIS A 348 -2.11 -5.20 12.38
C HIS A 348 -3.49 -4.63 12.76
N SER A 349 -3.77 -4.40 14.05
CA SER A 349 -4.99 -3.72 14.52
C SER A 349 -5.08 -2.32 13.92
N TYR A 350 -3.98 -1.56 13.92
CA TYR A 350 -3.90 -0.27 13.24
C TYR A 350 -4.27 -0.38 11.76
N GLU A 351 -3.66 -1.33 11.03
CA GLU A 351 -3.90 -1.54 9.59
C GLU A 351 -5.37 -1.89 9.29
N ILE A 352 -5.97 -2.77 10.09
CA ILE A 352 -7.38 -3.18 9.94
C ILE A 352 -8.29 -1.97 10.15
N ILE A 353 -8.13 -1.21 11.24
CA ILE A 353 -8.98 -0.05 11.54
C ILE A 353 -8.82 1.05 10.48
N ALA A 354 -7.56 1.33 10.11
CA ALA A 354 -7.22 2.37 9.14
C ALA A 354 -7.75 2.08 7.73
N SER A 355 -7.97 0.81 7.38
CA SER A 355 -8.42 0.40 6.04
C SER A 355 -9.86 -0.13 5.96
N SER A 356 -10.53 -0.32 7.10
CA SER A 356 -11.84 -0.97 7.16
C SER A 356 -12.96 -0.16 6.48
N ASP A 357 -13.50 -0.71 5.39
CA ASP A 357 -14.74 -0.22 4.73
C ASP A 357 -16.01 -0.55 5.57
N TYR A 358 -15.89 -1.42 6.59
CA TYR A 358 -16.98 -1.83 7.50
C TYR A 358 -17.25 -0.76 8.55
N LEU A 359 -16.20 -0.20 9.17
CA LEU A 359 -16.32 0.84 10.20
C LEU A 359 -16.77 2.17 9.56
N PRO A 360 -17.95 2.72 9.90
CA PRO A 360 -18.42 4.00 9.35
C PRO A 360 -17.84 5.20 10.11
N PHE A 361 -16.54 5.13 10.39
CA PHE A 361 -15.80 6.20 11.06
C PHE A 361 -15.46 7.31 10.07
N SER A 362 -15.53 8.56 10.53
CA SER A 362 -14.89 9.71 9.89
C SER A 362 -13.37 9.52 9.87
N LEU A 363 -12.66 10.41 9.20
CA LEU A 363 -11.21 10.31 9.14
C LEU A 363 -10.55 10.54 10.50
N GLU A 364 -11.01 11.54 11.26
CA GLU A 364 -10.55 11.78 12.62
C GLU A 364 -10.80 10.55 13.50
N GLU A 365 -12.05 10.05 13.50
CA GLU A 365 -12.46 8.84 14.22
C GLU A 365 -11.55 7.65 13.89
N ARG A 366 -11.21 7.47 12.62
CA ARG A 366 -10.34 6.39 12.14
C ARG A 366 -8.89 6.58 12.54
N VAL A 367 -8.31 7.76 12.34
CA VAL A 367 -6.91 8.05 12.65
C VAL A 367 -6.67 7.93 14.15
N VAL A 368 -7.49 8.59 14.96
CA VAL A 368 -7.34 8.58 16.43
C VAL A 368 -7.57 7.17 16.97
N THR A 369 -8.64 6.48 16.57
CA THR A 369 -8.94 5.11 17.05
C THR A 369 -7.86 4.11 16.66
N SER A 370 -7.40 4.13 15.40
CA SER A 370 -6.35 3.22 14.94
C SER A 370 -5.02 3.47 15.67
N MET A 371 -4.71 4.72 16.00
CA MET A 371 -3.51 5.07 16.76
C MET A 371 -3.59 4.67 18.23
N ILE A 372 -4.78 4.75 18.84
CA ILE A 372 -5.03 4.20 20.19
C ILE A 372 -4.79 2.70 20.18
N ALA A 373 -5.39 1.98 19.23
CA ALA A 373 -5.18 0.55 19.06
C ALA A 373 -3.71 0.20 18.78
N LYS A 374 -2.96 0.99 18.00
CA LYS A 374 -1.53 0.77 17.77
C LYS A 374 -0.71 0.84 19.07
N ASN A 375 -1.04 1.81 19.92
CA ASN A 375 -0.25 2.20 21.09
C ASN A 375 -0.73 1.56 22.40
N HIS A 376 -1.60 0.54 22.34
CA HIS A 376 -1.97 -0.24 23.52
C HIS A 376 -0.80 -1.10 24.05
N ARG A 377 0.36 -1.15 23.37
CA ARG A 377 1.57 -1.83 23.84
C ARG A 377 2.84 -1.12 23.41
N GLY A 378 3.93 -1.38 24.14
CA GLY A 378 5.23 -0.77 23.86
C GLY A 378 5.28 0.73 24.16
N LYS A 379 6.33 1.40 23.69
CA LYS A 379 6.46 2.85 23.82
C LYS A 379 5.53 3.55 22.83
N PHE A 380 5.01 4.71 23.22
CA PHE A 380 4.23 5.53 22.33
C PHE A 380 5.02 5.89 21.08
N SER A 381 4.40 5.70 19.92
CA SER A 381 4.98 6.06 18.63
C SER A 381 3.88 6.43 17.64
N LEU A 382 4.19 7.41 16.80
CA LEU A 382 3.40 7.73 15.63
C LEU A 382 3.85 6.85 14.46
N VAL A 383 2.92 6.54 13.55
CA VAL A 383 3.30 6.00 12.25
C VAL A 383 4.04 7.10 11.49
N LYS A 384 5.20 6.74 10.90
CA LYS A 384 6.12 7.67 10.22
C LYS A 384 5.37 8.60 9.28
N GLY A 385 5.40 9.91 9.46
CA GLY A 385 4.70 10.88 8.60
C GLY A 385 3.54 11.57 9.32
N LEU A 386 2.80 10.88 10.20
CA LEU A 386 1.70 11.50 10.95
C LEU A 386 2.18 12.65 11.85
N ASP A 387 3.44 12.61 12.29
CA ASP A 387 4.11 13.67 13.05
C ASP A 387 4.18 15.01 12.31
N ARG A 388 4.11 14.99 10.97
CA ARG A 388 4.16 16.20 10.14
C ARG A 388 2.81 16.89 9.97
N VAL A 389 1.73 16.22 10.38
CA VAL A 389 0.36 16.64 10.01
C VAL A 389 -0.59 16.67 11.18
N LEU A 390 -0.43 15.80 12.16
CA LEU A 390 -1.19 15.90 13.39
C LEU A 390 -0.68 17.07 14.23
N PRO A 391 -1.54 18.03 14.62
CA PRO A 391 -1.18 19.06 15.57
C PRO A 391 -0.69 18.43 16.88
N SER A 392 0.23 19.10 17.58
CA SER A 392 0.76 18.63 18.86
C SER A 392 -0.33 18.34 19.90
N LYS A 393 -1.43 19.09 19.88
CA LYS A 393 -2.62 18.85 20.70
C LYS A 393 -3.26 17.50 20.41
N GLU A 394 -3.35 17.11 19.13
CA GLU A 394 -3.93 15.85 18.70
C GLU A 394 -3.03 14.66 19.05
N VAL A 395 -1.72 14.82 18.84
CA VAL A 395 -0.72 13.83 19.28
C VAL A 395 -0.80 13.62 20.79
N SER A 396 -0.92 14.70 21.58
CA SER A 396 -1.11 14.62 23.03
C SER A 396 -2.41 13.92 23.41
N ARG A 397 -3.51 14.24 22.72
CA ARG A 397 -4.83 13.59 22.92
C ARG A 397 -4.74 12.09 22.68
N ILE A 398 -4.21 11.65 21.53
CA ILE A 398 -4.01 10.22 21.21
C ILE A 398 -3.14 9.55 22.28
N ASN A 399 -2.04 10.18 22.68
CA ASN A 399 -1.13 9.64 23.68
C ASN A 399 -1.85 9.39 25.02
N LYS A 400 -2.60 10.38 25.52
CA LYS A 400 -3.37 10.26 26.77
C LYS A 400 -4.41 9.14 26.69
N LEU A 401 -5.19 9.07 25.62
CA LEU A 401 -6.20 8.03 25.41
C LEU A 401 -5.56 6.63 25.31
N SER A 402 -4.45 6.52 24.59
CA SER A 402 -3.67 5.27 24.51
C SER A 402 -3.18 4.83 25.88
N GLY A 403 -2.73 5.77 26.73
CA GLY A 403 -2.31 5.48 28.09
C GLY A 403 -3.43 4.91 28.96
N ILE A 404 -4.66 5.42 28.81
CA ILE A 404 -5.83 4.90 29.51
C ILE A 404 -6.14 3.46 29.08
N VAL A 405 -6.24 3.21 27.76
CA VAL A 405 -6.53 1.87 27.23
C VAL A 405 -5.45 0.87 27.63
N LYS A 406 -4.18 1.27 27.53
CA LYS A 406 -3.04 0.44 27.93
C LYS A 406 -3.08 0.10 29.42
N ALA A 407 -3.39 1.06 30.28
CA ALA A 407 -3.55 0.82 31.72
C ALA A 407 -4.71 -0.15 32.02
N ALA A 408 -5.86 0.00 31.34
CA ALA A 408 -7.02 -0.87 31.48
C ALA A 408 -6.72 -2.32 31.05
N ASP A 409 -6.02 -2.52 29.93
CA ASP A 409 -5.50 -3.83 29.48
C ASP A 409 -4.45 -4.41 30.46
N GLY A 410 -3.74 -3.54 31.19
CA GLY A 410 -2.88 -3.93 32.32
C GLY A 410 -3.62 -4.57 33.49
N MET A 411 -4.92 -4.35 33.62
CA MET A 411 -5.77 -4.92 34.67
C MET A 411 -6.38 -6.28 34.29
N GLU A 412 -5.82 -6.95 33.28
CA GLU A 412 -6.17 -8.33 32.87
C GLU A 412 -4.91 -9.17 32.65
N PHE A 413 -4.90 -10.39 33.16
CA PHE A 413 -3.80 -11.34 33.03
C PHE A 413 -4.31 -12.70 32.54
N GLU A 414 -3.80 -13.13 31.38
CA GLU A 414 -3.91 -14.51 30.85
C GLU A 414 -5.31 -15.15 30.86
N SER A 415 -6.39 -14.41 30.57
CA SER A 415 -7.80 -14.89 30.56
C SER A 415 -8.30 -15.54 31.87
N LEU A 416 -7.46 -15.63 32.90
CA LEU A 416 -7.70 -16.38 34.15
C LEU A 416 -7.83 -15.45 35.37
N GLU A 417 -7.25 -14.25 35.32
CA GLU A 417 -7.30 -13.28 36.42
C GLU A 417 -7.50 -11.85 35.90
N TYR A 418 -8.42 -11.11 36.49
CA TYR A 418 -8.68 -9.71 36.14
C TYR A 418 -9.19 -8.92 37.34
N VAL A 419 -8.97 -7.61 37.32
CA VAL A 419 -9.54 -6.70 38.32
C VAL A 419 -11.05 -6.57 38.08
N GLU A 420 -11.88 -7.03 39.00
CA GLU A 420 -13.35 -6.90 38.92
C GLU A 420 -13.80 -5.49 39.30
N ASN A 421 -13.36 -5.00 40.45
CA ASN A 421 -13.71 -3.69 40.98
C ASN A 421 -12.43 -2.96 41.38
N PHE A 422 -12.37 -1.67 41.06
CA PHE A 422 -11.28 -0.79 41.48
C PHE A 422 -11.78 0.63 41.62
N ASP A 423 -11.23 1.41 42.54
CA ASP A 423 -11.54 2.83 42.65
C ASP A 423 -10.34 3.70 42.29
N ILE A 424 -10.64 4.94 41.88
CA ILE A 424 -9.63 5.91 41.47
C ILE A 424 -9.81 7.14 42.33
N LYS A 425 -8.73 7.60 42.96
CA LYS A 425 -8.71 8.85 43.71
C LYS A 425 -7.69 9.78 43.08
N VAL A 426 -8.10 11.03 42.88
CA VAL A 426 -7.18 12.11 42.50
C VAL A 426 -7.01 13.01 43.72
N CYS A 427 -5.87 12.89 44.40
CA CYS A 427 -5.57 13.62 45.63
C CYS A 427 -4.19 14.26 45.52
N ASP A 428 -4.06 15.54 45.86
CA ASP A 428 -2.77 16.26 45.93
C ASP A 428 -1.89 16.19 44.68
N GLY A 429 -2.48 15.98 43.50
CA GLY A 429 -1.75 15.81 42.25
C GLY A 429 -1.27 14.39 41.98
N GLU A 430 -1.69 13.42 42.77
CA GLU A 430 -1.43 12.00 42.58
C GLU A 430 -2.68 11.30 42.02
N LEU A 431 -2.44 10.26 41.21
CA LEU A 431 -3.48 9.38 40.68
C LEU A 431 -3.36 8.00 41.33
N VAL A 432 -4.31 7.69 42.22
CA VAL A 432 -4.31 6.49 43.05
C VAL A 432 -5.31 5.48 42.53
N PHE A 433 -4.86 4.24 42.30
CA PHE A 433 -5.69 3.10 41.90
C PHE A 433 -5.82 2.10 43.04
N GLU A 434 -7.04 1.88 43.53
CA GLU A 434 -7.37 0.94 44.61
C GLU A 434 -7.90 -0.34 43.97
N LEU A 435 -7.04 -1.35 43.76
CA LEU A 435 -7.32 -2.51 42.88
C LEU A 435 -7.91 -3.76 43.57
N GLY A 436 -8.29 -3.67 44.86
CA GLY A 436 -8.68 -4.83 45.65
C GLY A 436 -7.56 -5.85 45.87
N ASP A 437 -7.91 -7.04 46.36
CA ASP A 437 -6.98 -8.15 46.55
C ASP A 437 -6.72 -8.86 45.21
N ILE A 438 -5.56 -8.61 44.63
CA ILE A 438 -5.12 -9.15 43.33
C ILE A 438 -3.71 -9.72 43.43
N SER A 439 -3.37 -10.65 42.53
CA SER A 439 -2.04 -11.26 42.52
C SER A 439 -0.92 -10.25 42.31
N GLU A 440 0.27 -10.62 42.80
CA GLU A 440 1.48 -9.83 42.57
C GLU A 440 1.82 -9.73 41.07
N ALA A 441 1.56 -10.79 40.30
CA ALA A 441 1.74 -10.81 38.86
C ALA A 441 0.83 -9.79 38.14
N LEU A 442 -0.46 -9.74 38.51
CA LEU A 442 -1.39 -8.75 37.95
C LEU A 442 -1.00 -7.32 38.36
N THR A 443 -0.56 -7.14 39.61
CA THR A 443 -0.03 -5.85 40.10
C THR A 443 1.20 -5.38 39.29
N GLU A 444 2.13 -6.29 38.99
CA GLU A 444 3.32 -5.99 38.18
C GLU A 444 2.96 -5.69 36.72
N ARG A 445 2.03 -6.44 36.14
CA ARG A 445 1.54 -6.17 34.78
C ARG A 445 0.88 -4.81 34.69
N PHE A 446 -0.06 -4.49 35.58
CA PHE A 446 -0.71 -3.19 35.64
C PHE A 446 0.32 -2.06 35.79
N SER A 447 1.34 -2.27 36.62
CA SER A 447 2.44 -1.33 36.77
C SER A 447 3.16 -1.01 35.47
N LYS A 448 3.52 -2.06 34.71
CA LYS A 448 4.26 -1.95 33.46
C LYS A 448 3.41 -1.31 32.37
N LYS A 449 2.13 -1.68 32.27
CA LYS A 449 1.22 -1.13 31.26
C LYS A 449 0.67 0.26 31.59
N SER A 450 0.74 0.71 32.85
CA SER A 450 0.38 2.08 33.20
C SER A 450 1.47 3.11 32.88
N ASP A 451 2.66 2.72 32.39
CA ASP A 451 3.77 3.62 32.04
C ASP A 451 3.34 4.87 31.26
N LEU A 452 2.55 4.70 30.19
CA LEU A 452 2.14 5.81 29.33
C LEU A 452 1.13 6.73 30.04
N LEU A 453 0.24 6.16 30.85
CA LEU A 453 -0.69 6.95 31.67
C LEU A 453 0.08 7.81 32.69
N LYS A 454 1.13 7.25 33.31
CA LYS A 454 2.00 7.97 34.25
C LYS A 454 2.71 9.14 33.58
N GLU A 455 3.32 8.90 32.41
CA GLU A 455 4.03 9.94 31.65
C GLU A 455 3.14 11.14 31.30
N ASN A 456 1.85 10.87 31.02
CA ASN A 456 0.90 11.91 30.66
C ASN A 456 0.32 12.69 31.86
N PHE A 457 0.45 12.16 33.07
CA PHE A 457 -0.06 12.80 34.28
C PHE A 457 1.01 13.75 34.83
N LYS A 458 0.80 15.08 34.64
CA LYS A 458 1.82 16.14 34.86
C LYS A 458 2.19 16.42 36.33
N LYS A 459 1.67 15.66 37.31
CA LYS A 459 1.98 15.76 38.73
C LYS A 459 2.27 14.35 39.27
N ASP A 460 3.07 14.25 40.33
CA ASP A 460 3.71 13.01 40.78
C ASP A 460 2.78 11.79 40.80
N PHE A 461 3.13 10.76 40.01
CA PHE A 461 2.41 9.49 40.02
C PHE A 461 2.92 8.62 41.17
N LYS A 462 2.18 8.54 42.27
CA LYS A 462 2.41 7.51 43.29
C LYS A 462 1.41 6.37 43.14
N LYS A 463 1.94 5.16 42.96
CA LYS A 463 1.16 3.93 43.16
C LYS A 463 0.79 3.84 44.63
N ILE A 464 -0.48 3.61 44.92
CA ILE A 464 -0.89 3.16 46.25
C ILE A 464 -1.55 1.80 46.08
N LYS A 465 -0.88 0.78 46.63
CA LYS A 465 -1.44 -0.56 46.80
C LYS A 465 -2.37 -0.46 48.01
N ILE A 466 -3.66 -0.71 47.83
CA ILE A 466 -4.55 -0.90 48.97
C ILE A 466 -4.59 -2.40 49.24
N LYS A 467 -4.17 -2.77 50.46
CA LYS A 467 -4.30 -4.11 51.01
C LYS A 467 -5.73 -4.35 51.47
#